data_AF-A0A3N5J5N1-F1
#
_entry.id   AF-A0A3N5J5N1-F1
#
_cell.length_a   1.000
_cell.length_b   1.000
_cell.length_c   1.000
_cell.angle_alpha   90.00
_cell.angle_beta   90.00
_cell.angle_gamma   90.00
#
_symmetry.space_group_name_H-M   'P 1'
#
loop_
_entity.id
_entity.type
_entity.pdbx_description
1 polymer ?
#
loop_
_entity_poly.entity_id
_entity_poly.type
_entity_poly.pdbx_seq_one_letter_code
_entity_poly.pdbx_strand_id
1 'polypeptide(L)'
;GDPPLFLGYLKGVPFFWVIQELWYKWLIAIVLLLVMFYVLDTRHFRKQSAPEQEFARMRDWVNIDGQINFVFLGFILGAVLLGAYLPEDQVWIREVIMLAAAAGSYFATPKKIHASNNFNFHPIQEVAILFAGIFAAMVPTLDWLAVNASQIGLTSPGGFYWATGITSSMLDNAPSYLNFLAAAMGLEGFSVDDKTHILDWIATHSHMLRSISIAAVFFGAATYIGNGPNFMVKSICDHAGVKTPTFIEYIYKYTLPFLLPVLIITYFLVR
;
A
#
# COMPACT_ATOMS: atom_id res chain seq x y z
N GLY A 1 -3.74 -3.56 -5.23
CA GLY A 1 -3.79 -4.05 -3.85
C GLY A 1 -2.64 -3.41 -3.11
N ASP A 2 -2.85 -3.05 -1.85
CA ASP A 2 -1.76 -2.53 -1.02
C ASP A 2 -0.92 -3.72 -0.51
N PRO A 3 0.39 -3.81 -0.85
CA PRO A 3 1.26 -4.92 -0.46
C PRO A 3 1.15 -5.41 1.00
N PRO A 4 1.10 -4.57 2.05
CA PRO A 4 0.97 -5.02 3.43
C PRO A 4 -0.28 -5.87 3.69
N LEU A 5 -1.46 -5.45 3.21
CA LEU A 5 -2.70 -6.19 3.46
C LEU A 5 -2.73 -7.51 2.70
N PHE A 6 -2.10 -7.56 1.53
CA PHE A 6 -1.93 -8.80 0.80
C PHE A 6 -1.02 -9.79 1.55
N LEU A 7 0.07 -9.30 2.16
CA LEU A 7 0.92 -10.13 3.01
C LEU A 7 0.17 -10.65 4.24
N GLY A 8 -0.67 -9.83 4.86
CA GLY A 8 -1.59 -10.27 5.91
C GLY A 8 -2.48 -11.42 5.45
N TYR A 9 -3.07 -11.30 4.27
CA TYR A 9 -3.87 -12.37 3.66
C TYR A 9 -3.04 -13.65 3.42
N LEU A 10 -1.80 -13.53 2.94
CA LEU A 10 -0.89 -14.69 2.79
C LEU A 10 -0.58 -15.37 4.12
N LYS A 11 -0.48 -14.60 5.21
CA LYS A 11 -0.28 -15.12 6.57
C LYS A 11 -1.56 -15.69 7.20
N GLY A 12 -2.74 -15.49 6.61
CA GLY A 12 -3.99 -16.10 7.08
C GLY A 12 -5.07 -15.11 7.51
N VAL A 13 -4.85 -13.79 7.39
CA VAL A 13 -5.92 -12.80 7.61
C VAL A 13 -7.03 -13.05 6.58
N PRO A 14 -8.31 -13.22 6.98
CA PRO A 14 -9.38 -13.50 6.04
C PRO A 14 -9.50 -12.40 4.96
N PHE A 15 -9.68 -12.77 3.69
CA PHE A 15 -9.73 -11.82 2.59
C PHE A 15 -10.76 -10.69 2.79
N PHE A 16 -11.96 -11.05 3.25
CA PHE A 16 -13.04 -10.08 3.48
C PHE A 16 -12.91 -9.27 4.76
N TRP A 17 -11.98 -9.63 5.67
CA TRP A 17 -11.75 -8.90 6.91
C TRP A 17 -11.40 -7.43 6.64
N VAL A 18 -10.58 -7.16 5.61
CA VAL A 18 -10.20 -5.80 5.20
C VAL A 18 -11.43 -4.97 4.84
N ILE A 19 -12.34 -5.53 4.04
CA ILE A 19 -13.55 -4.83 3.63
C ILE A 19 -14.48 -4.64 4.83
N GLN A 20 -14.61 -5.64 5.70
CA GLN A 20 -15.52 -5.56 6.86
C GLN A 20 -15.04 -4.53 7.90
N GLU A 21 -13.73 -4.53 8.21
CA GLU A 21 -13.18 -3.74 9.31
C GLU A 21 -12.62 -2.38 8.89
N LEU A 22 -12.14 -2.22 7.65
CA LEU A 22 -11.32 -1.06 7.26
C LEU A 22 -12.00 -0.12 6.26
N TRP A 23 -13.07 -0.54 5.56
CA TRP A 23 -13.63 0.20 4.42
C TRP A 23 -14.01 1.65 4.75
N TYR A 24 -14.67 1.90 5.88
CA TYR A 24 -15.13 3.23 6.25
C TYR A 24 -13.97 4.13 6.69
N LYS A 25 -12.92 3.54 7.29
CA LYS A 25 -11.70 4.26 7.67
C LYS A 25 -10.94 4.74 6.42
N TRP A 26 -10.88 3.87 5.40
CA TRP A 26 -10.37 4.20 4.07
C TRP A 26 -11.21 5.27 3.39
N LEU A 27 -12.53 5.11 3.37
CA LEU A 27 -13.42 6.08 2.75
C LEU A 27 -13.25 7.46 3.38
N ILE A 28 -13.18 7.56 4.71
CA ILE A 28 -12.97 8.83 5.41
C ILE A 28 -11.63 9.46 5.01
N ALA A 29 -10.53 8.70 5.03
CA ALA A 29 -9.22 9.21 4.64
C ALA A 29 -9.18 9.70 3.18
N ILE A 30 -9.75 8.92 2.26
CA ILE A 30 -9.85 9.26 0.84
C ILE A 30 -10.68 10.52 0.65
N VAL A 31 -11.86 10.61 1.26
CA VAL A 31 -12.73 11.79 1.16
C VAL A 31 -12.03 13.03 1.70
N LEU A 32 -11.36 12.95 2.85
CA LEU A 32 -10.61 14.08 3.41
C LEU A 32 -9.52 14.56 2.47
N LEU A 33 -8.72 13.64 1.91
CA LEU A 33 -7.65 13.98 0.96
C LEU A 33 -8.21 14.55 -0.34
N LEU A 34 -9.29 13.97 -0.88
CA LEU A 34 -9.94 14.47 -2.10
C LEU A 34 -10.54 15.86 -1.88
N VAL A 35 -11.16 16.13 -0.73
CA VAL A 35 -11.68 17.46 -0.39
C VAL A 35 -10.54 18.46 -0.28
N MET A 36 -9.45 18.11 0.43
CA MET A 36 -8.27 18.97 0.52
C MET A 36 -7.68 19.26 -0.86
N PHE A 37 -7.50 18.23 -1.68
CA PHE A 37 -7.01 18.35 -3.05
C PHE A 37 -7.92 19.24 -3.87
N TYR A 38 -9.24 19.00 -3.88
CA TYR A 38 -10.21 19.79 -4.63
C TYR A 38 -10.20 21.27 -4.22
N VAL A 39 -10.12 21.56 -2.92
CA VAL A 39 -10.06 22.93 -2.41
C VAL A 39 -8.78 23.63 -2.84
N LEU A 40 -7.63 22.95 -2.72
CA LEU A 40 -6.34 23.51 -3.16
C LEU A 40 -6.32 23.72 -4.66
N ASP A 41 -6.69 22.72 -5.43
CA ASP A 41 -6.72 22.76 -6.90
C ASP A 41 -7.63 23.88 -7.39
N THR A 42 -8.87 23.97 -6.87
CA THR A 42 -9.80 25.05 -7.21
C THR A 42 -9.24 26.44 -6.86
N ARG A 43 -8.56 26.58 -5.72
CA ARG A 43 -7.94 27.86 -5.33
C ARG A 43 -6.77 28.25 -6.22
N HIS A 44 -5.96 27.28 -6.65
CA HIS A 44 -4.87 27.53 -7.59
C HIS A 44 -5.41 27.84 -8.98
N PHE A 45 -6.38 27.06 -9.47
CA PHE A 45 -7.05 27.26 -10.76
C PHE A 45 -7.64 28.68 -10.89
N ARG A 46 -8.32 29.17 -9.85
CA ARG A 46 -8.89 30.54 -9.84
C ARG A 46 -7.85 31.66 -9.88
N LYS A 47 -6.60 31.38 -9.53
CA LYS A 47 -5.49 32.36 -9.59
C LYS A 47 -4.76 32.36 -10.93
N GLN A 48 -4.97 31.34 -11.77
CA GLN A 48 -4.38 31.27 -13.11
C GLN A 48 -5.00 32.32 -14.03
N SER A 49 -4.27 32.70 -15.07
CA SER A 49 -4.75 33.62 -16.11
C SER A 49 -5.92 33.02 -16.92
N ALA A 50 -6.72 33.87 -17.58
CA ALA A 50 -7.84 33.40 -18.39
C ALA A 50 -7.43 32.38 -19.48
N PRO A 51 -6.30 32.56 -20.21
CA PRO A 51 -5.84 31.56 -21.18
C PRO A 51 -5.46 30.21 -20.54
N GLU A 52 -4.80 30.22 -19.37
CA GLU A 52 -4.45 28.99 -18.65
C GLU A 52 -5.70 28.25 -18.14
N GLN A 53 -6.72 29.00 -17.68
CA GLN A 53 -7.99 28.42 -17.29
C GLN A 53 -8.75 27.81 -18.47
N GLU A 54 -8.72 28.47 -19.63
CA GLU A 54 -9.32 27.96 -20.86
C GLU A 54 -8.63 26.67 -21.31
N PHE A 55 -7.29 26.66 -21.30
CA PHE A 55 -6.49 25.47 -21.59
C PHE A 55 -6.83 24.31 -20.65
N ALA A 56 -6.89 24.53 -19.33
CA ALA A 56 -7.23 23.44 -18.39
C ALA A 56 -8.69 22.96 -18.51
N ARG A 57 -9.58 23.75 -19.11
CA ARG A 57 -10.96 23.33 -19.45
C ARG A 57 -11.05 22.60 -20.77
N MET A 58 -10.02 22.65 -21.62
CA MET A 58 -9.96 21.82 -22.81
C MET A 58 -9.96 20.37 -22.37
N ARG A 59 -11.03 19.67 -22.73
CA ARG A 59 -11.29 18.32 -22.25
C ARG A 59 -10.55 17.35 -23.15
N ASP A 60 -9.48 16.76 -22.65
CA ASP A 60 -8.91 15.59 -23.31
C ASP A 60 -9.93 14.45 -23.23
N TRP A 61 -10.32 13.91 -24.38
CA TRP A 61 -11.14 12.70 -24.40
C TRP A 61 -10.31 11.55 -23.85
N VAL A 62 -10.78 10.98 -22.74
CA VAL A 62 -10.17 9.78 -22.16
C VAL A 62 -10.52 8.60 -23.07
N ASN A 63 -9.55 8.20 -23.90
CA ASN A 63 -9.62 6.96 -24.66
C ASN A 63 -8.96 5.84 -23.86
N ILE A 64 -9.66 4.72 -23.68
CA ILE A 64 -9.15 3.54 -22.98
C ILE A 64 -8.82 2.47 -24.01
N ASP A 65 -7.54 2.39 -24.37
CA ASP A 65 -7.00 1.32 -25.21
C ASP A 65 -6.59 0.09 -24.37
N GLY A 66 -6.59 -1.10 -24.98
CA GLY A 66 -6.08 -2.31 -24.32
C GLY A 66 -7.06 -2.95 -23.34
N GLN A 67 -8.36 -2.80 -23.60
CA GLN A 67 -9.44 -3.31 -22.74
C GLN A 67 -9.36 -4.81 -22.44
N ILE A 68 -8.69 -5.60 -23.28
CA ILE A 68 -8.39 -7.02 -23.02
C ILE A 68 -7.66 -7.23 -21.68
N ASN A 69 -6.89 -6.26 -21.21
CA ASN A 69 -6.21 -6.32 -19.93
C ASN A 69 -7.16 -6.30 -18.74
N PHE A 70 -8.40 -5.81 -18.89
CA PHE A 70 -9.43 -5.98 -17.86
C PHE A 70 -9.82 -7.45 -17.66
N VAL A 71 -9.79 -8.26 -18.72
CA VAL A 71 -10.06 -9.71 -18.63
C VAL A 71 -8.93 -10.39 -17.85
N PHE A 72 -7.68 -10.08 -18.17
CA PHE A 72 -6.53 -10.60 -17.41
C PHE A 72 -6.52 -10.13 -15.97
N LEU A 73 -6.88 -8.87 -15.71
CA LEU A 73 -7.07 -8.38 -14.35
C LEU A 73 -8.17 -9.16 -13.61
N GLY A 74 -9.27 -9.50 -14.31
CA GLY A 74 -10.31 -10.39 -13.79
C GLY A 74 -9.75 -11.77 -13.40
N PHE A 75 -8.87 -12.36 -14.21
CA PHE A 75 -8.20 -13.62 -13.85
C PHE A 75 -7.29 -13.48 -12.62
N ILE A 76 -6.56 -12.37 -12.47
CA ILE A 76 -5.76 -12.11 -11.25
C ILE A 76 -6.67 -12.06 -10.02
N LEU A 77 -7.77 -11.28 -10.09
CA LEU A 77 -8.72 -11.15 -8.98
C LEU A 77 -9.38 -12.50 -8.66
N GLY A 78 -9.80 -13.23 -9.69
CA GLY A 78 -10.36 -14.57 -9.56
C GLY A 78 -9.38 -15.56 -8.93
N ALA A 79 -8.10 -15.52 -9.30
CA ALA A 79 -7.05 -16.36 -8.72
C ALA A 79 -6.84 -16.06 -7.23
N VAL A 80 -6.82 -14.78 -6.84
CA VAL A 80 -6.70 -14.38 -5.43
C VAL A 80 -7.89 -14.88 -4.62
N LEU A 81 -9.12 -14.73 -5.14
CA LEU A 81 -10.31 -15.25 -4.48
C LEU A 81 -10.31 -16.78 -4.41
N LEU A 82 -9.96 -17.46 -5.50
CA LEU A 82 -9.82 -18.91 -5.55
C LEU A 82 -8.81 -19.41 -4.52
N GLY A 83 -7.67 -18.73 -4.39
CA GLY A 83 -6.64 -19.06 -3.42
C GLY A 83 -7.11 -19.04 -1.96
N ALA A 84 -8.18 -18.31 -1.63
CA ALA A 84 -8.76 -18.32 -0.30
C ALA A 84 -9.54 -19.62 0.03
N TYR A 85 -9.89 -20.40 -0.99
CA TYR A 85 -10.66 -21.65 -0.86
C TYR A 85 -9.85 -22.90 -1.25
N LEU A 86 -8.61 -22.73 -1.72
CA LEU A 86 -7.74 -23.86 -2.07
C LEU A 86 -7.11 -24.48 -0.82
N PRO A 87 -6.94 -25.81 -0.78
CA PRO A 87 -6.09 -26.49 0.20
C PRO A 87 -4.65 -25.96 0.18
N GLU A 88 -3.95 -26.02 1.32
CA GLU A 88 -2.59 -25.46 1.45
C GLU A 88 -1.59 -26.03 0.45
N ASP A 89 -1.68 -27.33 0.15
CA ASP A 89 -0.87 -28.05 -0.83
C ASP A 89 -1.16 -27.65 -2.28
N GLN A 90 -2.24 -26.90 -2.52
CA GLN A 90 -2.71 -26.47 -3.84
C GLN A 90 -2.63 -24.95 -4.04
N VAL A 91 -2.15 -24.19 -3.05
CA VAL A 91 -2.09 -22.73 -3.15
C VAL A 91 -1.29 -22.29 -4.38
N TRP A 92 -0.25 -23.04 -4.78
CA TRP A 92 0.56 -22.80 -5.99
C TRP A 92 -0.24 -22.62 -7.29
N ILE A 93 -1.48 -23.14 -7.36
CA ILE A 93 -2.38 -22.94 -8.48
C ILE A 93 -2.68 -21.45 -8.67
N ARG A 94 -2.83 -20.69 -7.58
CA ARG A 94 -3.02 -19.24 -7.62
C ARG A 94 -1.85 -18.56 -8.34
N GLU A 95 -0.62 -18.87 -7.95
CA GLU A 95 0.60 -18.30 -8.55
C GLU A 95 0.67 -18.63 -10.04
N VAL A 96 0.37 -19.88 -10.42
CA VAL A 96 0.37 -20.30 -11.82
C VAL A 96 -0.65 -19.53 -12.64
N ILE A 97 -1.88 -19.36 -12.13
CA ILE A 97 -2.91 -18.56 -12.82
C ILE A 97 -2.47 -17.10 -12.93
N MET A 98 -1.89 -16.54 -11.86
CA MET A 98 -1.42 -15.14 -11.87
C MET A 98 -0.29 -14.91 -12.88
N LEU A 99 0.70 -15.81 -12.92
CA LEU A 99 1.79 -15.75 -13.88
C LEU A 99 1.30 -15.97 -15.32
N ALA A 100 0.39 -16.92 -15.54
CA ALA A 100 -0.21 -17.16 -16.84
C ALA A 100 -1.03 -15.95 -17.32
N ALA A 101 -1.78 -15.29 -16.43
CA ALA A 101 -2.54 -14.09 -16.76
C ALA A 101 -1.61 -12.89 -17.05
N ALA A 102 -0.52 -12.74 -16.30
CA ALA A 102 0.49 -11.70 -16.57
C ALA A 102 1.19 -11.91 -17.92
N ALA A 103 1.62 -13.14 -18.21
CA ALA A 103 2.21 -13.50 -19.50
C ALA A 103 1.21 -13.33 -20.64
N GLY A 104 -0.02 -13.83 -20.46
CA GLY A 104 -1.11 -13.70 -21.43
C GLY A 104 -1.43 -12.24 -21.75
N SER A 105 -1.50 -11.38 -20.72
CA SER A 105 -1.67 -9.93 -20.86
C SER A 105 -0.58 -9.30 -21.72
N TYR A 106 0.69 -9.63 -21.43
CA TYR A 106 1.83 -9.12 -22.19
C TYR A 106 1.80 -9.56 -23.67
N PHE A 107 1.46 -10.81 -23.97
CA PHE A 107 1.43 -11.28 -25.35
C PHE A 107 0.17 -10.87 -26.12
N ALA A 108 -0.95 -10.71 -25.44
CA ALA A 108 -2.22 -10.33 -26.07
C ALA A 108 -2.34 -8.81 -26.29
N THR A 109 -1.61 -8.00 -25.53
CA THR A 109 -1.63 -6.54 -25.67
C THR A 109 -0.86 -6.10 -26.94
N PRO A 110 -1.48 -5.32 -27.84
CA PRO A 110 -0.79 -4.79 -29.01
C PRO A 110 0.47 -3.99 -28.66
N LYS A 111 1.57 -4.21 -29.39
CA LYS A 111 2.86 -3.52 -29.18
C LYS A 111 2.75 -1.99 -29.20
N LYS A 112 1.81 -1.43 -29.97
CA LYS A 112 1.55 0.02 -30.01
C LYS A 112 1.14 0.56 -28.64
N ILE A 113 0.37 -0.21 -27.87
CA ILE A 113 -0.07 0.16 -26.51
C ILE A 113 1.12 0.11 -25.54
N HIS A 114 2.00 -0.88 -25.67
CA HIS A 114 3.24 -0.90 -24.89
C HIS A 114 4.13 0.32 -25.19
N ALA A 115 4.28 0.63 -26.47
CA ALA A 115 5.07 1.79 -26.90
C ALA A 115 4.47 3.12 -26.41
N SER A 116 3.14 3.30 -26.50
CA SER A 116 2.48 4.53 -26.01
C SER A 116 2.59 4.72 -24.50
N ASN A 117 2.79 3.64 -23.74
CA ASN A 117 2.99 3.67 -22.30
C ASN A 117 4.48 3.64 -21.88
N ASN A 118 5.41 3.69 -22.84
CA ASN A 118 6.86 3.52 -22.59
C ASN A 118 7.17 2.26 -21.76
N PHE A 119 6.42 1.17 -21.98
CA PHE A 119 6.50 -0.04 -21.19
C PHE A 119 7.90 -0.67 -21.29
N ASN A 120 8.46 -1.01 -20.13
CA ASN A 120 9.73 -1.72 -20.02
C ASN A 120 9.76 -2.53 -18.69
N PHE A 121 10.62 -3.54 -18.62
CA PHE A 121 10.71 -4.43 -17.46
C PHE A 121 11.60 -3.89 -16.34
N HIS A 122 12.27 -2.76 -16.53
CA HIS A 122 13.25 -2.23 -15.57
C HIS A 122 12.62 -1.92 -14.20
N PRO A 123 11.45 -1.24 -14.09
CA PRO A 123 10.77 -1.05 -12.81
C PRO A 123 10.46 -2.36 -12.08
N ILE A 124 10.09 -3.42 -12.80
CA ILE A 124 9.78 -4.72 -12.18
C ILE A 124 11.06 -5.35 -11.61
N GLN A 125 12.18 -5.26 -12.33
CA GLN A 125 13.48 -5.76 -11.86
C GLN A 125 13.96 -4.99 -10.63
N GLU A 126 13.87 -3.67 -10.65
CA GLU A 126 14.25 -2.81 -9.51
C GLU A 126 13.43 -3.17 -8.27
N VAL A 127 12.10 -3.26 -8.41
CA VAL A 127 11.19 -3.65 -7.32
C VAL A 127 11.53 -5.05 -6.82
N ALA A 128 11.76 -6.03 -7.70
CA ALA A 128 12.10 -7.39 -7.30
C ALA A 128 13.41 -7.47 -6.51
N ILE A 129 14.45 -6.76 -6.95
CA ILE A 129 15.76 -6.72 -6.26
C ILE A 129 15.62 -6.01 -4.90
N LEU A 130 14.92 -4.87 -4.87
CA LEU A 130 14.68 -4.11 -3.63
C LEU A 130 13.93 -4.96 -2.61
N PHE A 131 12.85 -5.63 -3.03
CA PHE A 131 12.05 -6.50 -2.16
C PHE A 131 12.87 -7.70 -1.68
N ALA A 132 13.67 -8.34 -2.55
CA ALA A 132 14.54 -9.44 -2.12
C ALA A 132 15.52 -9.00 -1.03
N GLY A 133 16.14 -7.83 -1.16
CA GLY A 133 17.04 -7.28 -0.15
C GLY A 133 16.34 -6.94 1.17
N ILE A 134 15.19 -6.26 1.09
CA ILE A 134 14.39 -5.87 2.27
C ILE A 134 13.89 -7.11 3.02
N PHE A 135 13.33 -8.10 2.31
CA PHE A 135 12.83 -9.33 2.95
C PHE A 135 13.95 -10.16 3.56
N ALA A 136 15.10 -10.28 2.88
CA ALA A 136 16.26 -10.96 3.45
C ALA A 136 16.76 -10.31 4.75
N ALA A 137 16.78 -8.97 4.81
CA ALA A 137 17.15 -8.23 6.01
C ALA A 137 16.06 -8.28 7.11
N MET A 138 14.81 -8.48 6.72
CA MET A 138 13.68 -8.51 7.67
C MET A 138 13.57 -9.83 8.43
N VAL A 139 13.94 -10.98 7.85
CA VAL A 139 13.79 -12.29 8.53
C VAL A 139 14.42 -12.30 9.94
N PRO A 140 15.70 -11.91 10.16
CA PRO A 140 16.26 -11.86 11.50
C PRO A 140 15.55 -10.87 12.43
N THR A 141 14.99 -9.80 11.87
CA THR A 141 14.25 -8.79 12.62
C THR A 141 12.91 -9.35 13.10
N LEU A 142 12.19 -10.08 12.25
CA LEU A 142 10.94 -10.75 12.61
C LEU A 142 11.16 -11.79 13.71
N ASP A 143 12.19 -12.62 13.57
CA ASP A 143 12.54 -13.65 14.57
C ASP A 143 12.87 -13.01 15.92
N TRP A 144 13.64 -11.92 15.89
CA TRP A 144 13.97 -11.17 17.12
C TRP A 144 12.74 -10.53 17.75
N LEU A 145 11.87 -9.90 16.95
CA LEU A 145 10.63 -9.27 17.42
C LEU A 145 9.66 -10.29 18.03
N ALA A 146 9.53 -11.47 17.43
CA ALA A 146 8.64 -12.52 17.92
C ALA A 146 8.94 -12.93 19.37
N VAL A 147 10.21 -12.85 19.81
CA VAL A 147 10.62 -13.24 21.16
C VAL A 147 10.93 -12.05 22.08
N ASN A 148 11.15 -10.85 21.55
CA ASN A 148 11.50 -9.65 22.33
C ASN A 148 10.45 -8.53 22.29
N ALA A 149 9.26 -8.76 21.71
CA ALA A 149 8.22 -7.74 21.59
C ALA A 149 7.88 -7.03 22.92
N SER A 150 7.90 -7.78 24.03
CA SER A 150 7.63 -7.25 25.38
C SER A 150 8.65 -6.20 25.84
N GLN A 151 9.87 -6.22 25.32
CA GLN A 151 10.93 -5.26 25.66
C GLN A 151 10.79 -3.93 24.91
N ILE A 152 9.99 -3.89 23.83
CA ILE A 152 9.79 -2.70 23.00
C ILE A 152 8.84 -1.71 23.68
N GLY A 153 8.02 -2.17 24.62
CA GLY A 153 7.06 -1.34 25.34
C GLY A 153 5.81 -0.96 24.54
N LEU A 154 5.58 -1.59 23.39
CA LEU A 154 4.38 -1.41 22.58
C LEU A 154 3.32 -2.42 22.99
N THR A 155 2.31 -1.99 23.74
CA THR A 155 1.23 -2.87 24.24
C THR A 155 -0.17 -2.40 23.87
N SER A 156 -0.30 -1.21 23.28
CA SER A 156 -1.61 -0.63 22.95
C SER A 156 -1.81 -0.50 21.44
N PRO A 157 -3.05 -0.60 20.93
CA PRO A 157 -3.35 -0.34 19.52
C PRO A 157 -2.89 1.05 19.06
N GLY A 158 -2.90 2.05 19.97
CA GLY A 158 -2.40 3.37 19.66
C GLY A 158 -0.87 3.43 19.50
N GLY A 159 -0.14 2.71 20.35
CA GLY A 159 1.31 2.57 20.21
C GLY A 159 1.68 1.87 18.90
N PHE A 160 1.01 0.77 18.59
CA PHE A 160 1.20 0.06 17.32
C PHE A 160 0.87 0.94 16.10
N TYR A 161 -0.20 1.72 16.15
CA TYR A 161 -0.53 2.66 15.06
C TYR A 161 0.62 3.62 14.74
N TRP A 162 1.13 4.34 15.74
CA TRP A 162 2.20 5.32 15.51
C TRP A 162 3.53 4.67 15.18
N ALA A 163 3.88 3.57 15.85
CA ALA A 163 5.15 2.87 15.59
C ALA A 163 5.16 2.25 14.18
N THR A 164 4.11 1.50 13.80
CA THR A 164 3.96 0.96 12.45
C THR A 164 3.98 2.08 11.42
N GLY A 165 3.24 3.16 11.66
CA GLY A 165 3.15 4.27 10.74
C GLY A 165 4.50 4.97 10.51
N ILE A 166 5.21 5.33 11.57
CA ILE A 166 6.52 5.99 11.46
C ILE A 166 7.50 5.10 10.70
N THR A 167 7.59 3.80 11.01
CA THR A 167 8.45 2.88 10.26
C THR A 167 8.02 2.76 8.80
N SER A 168 6.71 2.68 8.54
CA SER A 168 6.15 2.63 7.18
C SER A 168 6.47 3.87 6.35
N SER A 169 6.61 5.02 6.99
CA SER A 169 6.97 6.26 6.30
C SER A 169 8.44 6.30 5.84
N MET A 170 9.31 5.42 6.34
CA MET A 170 10.76 5.46 6.10
C MET A 170 11.35 4.21 5.47
N LEU A 171 10.74 3.05 5.63
CA LEU A 171 11.26 1.77 5.16
C LEU A 171 10.51 1.26 3.93
N ASP A 172 9.27 0.81 4.14
CA ASP A 172 8.24 0.46 3.16
C ASP A 172 7.01 -0.05 3.95
N ASN A 173 5.85 -0.08 3.30
CA ASN A 173 4.59 -0.51 3.91
C ASN A 173 4.58 -2.00 4.31
N ALA A 174 5.07 -2.88 3.43
CA ALA A 174 4.99 -4.33 3.61
C ALA A 174 5.82 -4.84 4.81
N PRO A 175 7.11 -4.47 4.95
CA PRO A 175 7.92 -4.86 6.09
C PRO A 175 7.40 -4.29 7.41
N SER A 176 6.92 -3.04 7.38
CA SER A 176 6.36 -2.39 8.57
C SER A 176 5.13 -3.16 9.07
N TYR A 177 4.23 -3.53 8.16
CA TYR A 177 3.07 -4.35 8.52
C TYR A 177 3.47 -5.69 9.17
N LEU A 178 4.36 -6.46 8.53
CA LEU A 178 4.72 -7.79 9.03
C LEU A 178 5.50 -7.74 10.35
N ASN A 179 6.43 -6.79 10.50
CA ASN A 179 7.21 -6.62 11.74
C ASN A 179 6.30 -6.33 12.93
N PHE A 180 5.35 -5.40 12.77
CA PHE A 180 4.47 -5.02 13.87
C PHE A 180 3.34 -6.03 14.09
N LEU A 181 2.90 -6.76 13.06
CA LEU A 181 2.01 -7.91 13.24
C LEU A 181 2.69 -9.02 14.05
N ALA A 182 3.93 -9.38 13.68
CA ALA A 182 4.71 -10.38 14.41
C ALA A 182 4.97 -9.95 15.86
N ALA A 183 5.32 -8.68 16.08
CA ALA A 183 5.50 -8.15 17.43
C ALA A 183 4.21 -8.20 18.25
N ALA A 184 3.07 -7.77 17.68
CA ALA A 184 1.79 -7.77 18.38
C ALA A 184 1.30 -9.18 18.74
N MET A 185 1.50 -10.15 17.85
CA MET A 185 1.19 -11.55 18.12
C MET A 185 2.15 -12.19 19.13
N GLY A 186 3.44 -11.86 19.04
CA GLY A 186 4.47 -12.36 19.95
C GLY A 186 4.27 -11.94 21.41
N LEU A 187 3.63 -10.80 21.67
CA LEU A 187 3.24 -10.38 23.02
C LEU A 187 2.33 -11.40 23.72
N GLU A 188 1.51 -12.10 22.94
CA GLU A 188 0.52 -13.07 23.40
C GLU A 188 0.98 -14.52 23.14
N GLY A 189 2.24 -14.72 22.74
CA GLY A 189 2.81 -16.04 22.44
C GLY A 189 2.33 -16.67 21.12
N PHE A 190 1.65 -15.91 20.26
CA PHE A 190 1.25 -16.36 18.93
C PHE A 190 2.38 -16.19 17.90
N SER A 191 2.31 -16.96 16.81
CA SER A 191 3.27 -16.90 15.70
C SER A 191 2.57 -16.42 14.45
N VAL A 192 3.19 -15.49 13.73
CA VAL A 192 2.70 -14.97 12.44
C VAL A 192 2.79 -16.01 11.31
N ASP A 193 3.58 -17.07 11.50
CA ASP A 193 3.78 -18.13 10.51
C ASP A 193 2.76 -19.28 10.65
N ASP A 194 1.94 -19.26 11.71
CA ASP A 194 0.85 -20.22 11.89
C ASP A 194 -0.50 -19.54 11.62
N LYS A 195 -1.20 -20.02 10.59
CA LYS A 195 -2.50 -19.46 10.19
C LYS A 195 -3.58 -19.65 11.26
N THR A 196 -3.52 -20.72 12.05
CA THR A 196 -4.47 -20.95 13.15
C THR A 196 -4.28 -19.91 14.25
N HIS A 197 -3.01 -19.61 14.58
CA HIS A 197 -2.66 -18.55 15.52
C HIS A 197 -3.13 -17.17 15.04
N ILE A 198 -3.04 -16.88 13.74
CA ILE A 198 -3.57 -15.63 13.17
C ILE A 198 -5.08 -15.51 13.40
N LEU A 199 -5.84 -16.57 13.11
CA LEU A 199 -7.31 -16.56 13.26
C LEU A 199 -7.72 -16.41 14.73
N ASP A 200 -7.09 -17.15 15.64
CA ASP A 200 -7.35 -17.09 17.08
C ASP A 200 -7.00 -15.71 17.67
N TRP A 201 -5.87 -15.15 17.25
CA TRP A 201 -5.44 -13.82 17.67
C TRP A 201 -6.39 -12.74 17.15
N ILE A 202 -6.81 -12.79 15.89
CA ILE A 202 -7.76 -11.80 15.32
C ILE A 202 -9.09 -11.80 16.08
N ALA A 203 -9.57 -12.97 16.52
CA ALA A 203 -10.84 -13.08 17.24
C ALA A 203 -10.88 -12.24 18.54
N THR A 204 -9.72 -11.99 19.15
CA THR A 204 -9.59 -11.26 20.42
C THR A 204 -8.88 -9.91 20.28
N HIS A 205 -8.01 -9.76 19.26
CA HIS A 205 -7.12 -8.60 19.07
C HIS A 205 -7.32 -7.88 17.75
N SER A 206 -8.49 -8.01 17.11
CA SER A 206 -8.78 -7.34 15.84
C SER A 206 -8.51 -5.82 15.86
N HIS A 207 -8.66 -5.17 17.02
CA HIS A 207 -8.33 -3.75 17.20
C HIS A 207 -6.84 -3.44 16.95
N MET A 208 -5.91 -4.28 17.40
CA MET A 208 -4.49 -4.13 17.08
C MET A 208 -4.22 -4.32 15.59
N LEU A 209 -4.85 -5.34 14.98
CA LEU A 209 -4.70 -5.57 13.55
C LEU A 209 -5.19 -4.38 12.72
N ARG A 210 -6.30 -3.74 13.12
CA ARG A 210 -6.80 -2.51 12.47
C ARG A 210 -5.80 -1.36 12.55
N SER A 211 -5.20 -1.14 13.71
CA SER A 211 -4.17 -0.12 13.91
C SER A 211 -2.96 -0.35 13.01
N ILE A 212 -2.42 -1.57 13.01
CA ILE A 212 -1.24 -1.94 12.20
C ILE A 212 -1.57 -1.81 10.72
N SER A 213 -2.72 -2.34 10.29
CA SER A 213 -3.18 -2.30 8.90
C SER A 213 -3.30 -0.87 8.38
N ILE A 214 -4.06 -0.02 9.06
CA ILE A 214 -4.29 1.37 8.62
C ILE A 214 -2.99 2.17 8.65
N ALA A 215 -2.18 2.00 9.70
CA ALA A 215 -0.91 2.72 9.83
C ALA A 215 0.08 2.35 8.71
N ALA A 216 0.24 1.05 8.43
CA ALA A 216 1.12 0.57 7.36
C ALA A 216 0.69 1.08 5.97
N VAL A 217 -0.62 1.23 5.72
CA VAL A 217 -1.09 1.77 4.44
C VAL A 217 -0.86 3.29 4.38
N PHE A 218 -1.39 4.03 5.36
CA PHE A 218 -1.59 5.48 5.23
C PHE A 218 -0.32 6.28 5.44
N PHE A 219 0.61 5.80 6.27
CA PHE A 219 1.88 6.51 6.48
C PHE A 219 2.85 6.32 5.32
N GLY A 220 2.66 5.35 4.44
CA GLY A 220 3.49 5.19 3.24
C GLY A 220 3.54 6.45 2.36
N ALA A 221 2.51 7.30 2.42
CA ALA A 221 2.45 8.58 1.69
C ALA A 221 3.26 9.73 2.36
N ALA A 222 3.78 9.52 3.56
CA ALA A 222 4.36 10.59 4.38
C ALA A 222 5.75 11.05 3.91
N THR A 223 6.47 10.24 3.13
CA THR A 223 7.75 10.62 2.52
C THR A 223 7.90 10.06 1.11
N TYR A 224 8.93 10.52 0.39
CA TYR A 224 9.28 9.97 -0.93
C TYR A 224 9.74 8.51 -0.92
N ILE A 225 10.25 8.03 0.22
CA ILE A 225 10.78 6.67 0.34
C ILE A 225 9.78 5.73 1.06
N GLY A 226 8.62 6.23 1.48
CA GLY A 226 7.63 5.41 2.17
C GLY A 226 7.04 4.31 1.27
N ASN A 227 7.02 4.50 -0.05
CA ASN A 227 6.70 3.44 -1.01
C ASN A 227 7.29 3.71 -2.41
N GLY A 228 7.35 2.66 -3.23
CA GLY A 228 7.84 2.72 -4.61
C GLY A 228 7.12 3.74 -5.52
N PRO A 229 5.77 3.81 -5.53
CA PRO A 229 5.04 4.80 -6.32
C PRO A 229 5.42 6.26 -6.03
N ASN A 230 5.59 6.66 -4.77
CA ASN A 230 5.99 8.03 -4.42
C ASN A 230 7.38 8.37 -4.97
N PHE A 231 8.32 7.44 -4.84
CA PHE A 231 9.67 7.59 -5.38
C PHE A 231 9.66 7.68 -6.91
N MET A 232 8.79 6.89 -7.56
CA MET A 232 8.62 6.92 -9.01
C MET A 232 8.06 8.27 -9.50
N VAL A 233 7.03 8.81 -8.84
CA VAL A 233 6.47 10.13 -9.18
C VAL A 233 7.53 11.23 -9.05
N LYS A 234 8.29 11.21 -7.95
CA LYS A 234 9.42 12.12 -7.73
C LYS A 234 10.42 12.06 -8.89
N SER A 235 10.85 10.84 -9.25
CA SER A 235 11.81 10.63 -10.34
C SER A 235 11.28 11.13 -11.69
N ILE A 236 10.01 10.86 -12.02
CA ILE A 236 9.39 11.34 -13.27
C ILE A 236 9.39 12.87 -13.32
N CYS A 237 9.01 13.54 -12.23
CA CYS A 237 9.02 15.00 -12.16
C CYS A 237 10.43 15.58 -12.30
N ASP A 238 11.43 14.97 -11.65
CA ASP A 238 12.82 15.43 -11.72
C ASP A 238 13.38 15.27 -13.15
N HIS A 239 13.07 14.16 -13.84
CA HIS A 239 13.42 13.97 -15.26
C HIS A 239 12.69 14.94 -16.19
N ALA A 240 11.46 15.32 -15.86
CA ALA A 240 10.70 16.32 -16.61
C ALA A 240 11.14 17.77 -16.32
N GLY A 241 12.15 17.98 -15.46
CA GLY A 241 12.61 19.32 -15.06
C GLY A 241 11.61 20.08 -14.19
N VAL A 242 10.61 19.40 -13.63
CA VAL A 242 9.61 19.98 -12.74
C VAL A 242 10.23 20.13 -11.35
N LYS A 243 10.16 21.34 -10.77
CA LYS A 243 10.66 21.58 -9.42
C LYS A 243 9.80 20.84 -8.39
N THR A 244 10.33 19.74 -7.87
CA THR A 244 9.75 19.02 -6.74
C THR A 244 10.34 19.50 -5.41
N PRO A 245 9.58 19.48 -4.30
CA PRO A 245 10.15 19.82 -2.99
C PRO A 245 11.23 18.80 -2.61
N THR A 246 12.28 19.24 -1.92
CA THR A 246 13.27 18.32 -1.33
C THR A 246 12.63 17.41 -0.27
N PHE A 247 13.35 16.37 0.19
CA PHE A 247 12.81 15.39 1.14
C PHE A 247 12.20 16.03 2.38
N ILE A 248 12.94 16.93 3.04
CA ILE A 248 12.47 17.63 4.24
C ILE A 248 11.35 18.63 3.90
N GLU A 249 11.44 19.29 2.75
CA GLU A 249 10.40 20.21 2.29
C GLU A 249 9.06 19.51 2.03
N TYR A 250 9.09 18.30 1.49
CA TYR A 250 7.89 17.51 1.32
C TYR A 250 7.18 17.28 2.66
N ILE A 251 7.96 16.95 3.70
CA ILE A 251 7.42 16.69 5.03
C ILE A 251 6.73 17.92 5.61
N TYR A 252 7.42 19.06 5.72
CA TYR A 252 6.84 20.22 6.40
C TYR A 252 5.83 21.00 5.55
N LYS A 253 5.93 20.97 4.21
CA LYS A 253 4.99 21.66 3.32
C LYS A 253 3.75 20.84 2.98
N TYR A 254 3.84 19.51 3.01
CA TYR A 254 2.75 18.64 2.55
C TYR A 254 2.33 17.60 3.60
N THR A 255 3.26 16.80 4.11
CA THR A 255 2.93 15.74 5.08
C THR A 255 2.31 16.30 6.35
N LEU A 256 2.96 17.27 7.01
CA LEU A 256 2.46 17.86 8.26
C LEU A 256 1.12 18.62 8.11
N PRO A 257 0.92 19.50 7.10
CA PRO A 257 -0.33 20.25 7.00
C PRO A 257 -1.50 19.47 6.42
N PHE A 258 -1.27 18.47 5.56
CA PHE A 258 -2.37 17.76 4.87
C PHE A 258 -2.52 16.30 5.32
N LEU A 259 -1.43 15.54 5.37
CA LEU A 259 -1.51 14.11 5.70
C LEU A 259 -1.68 13.89 7.21
N LEU A 260 -0.90 14.57 8.06
CA LEU A 260 -0.92 14.38 9.50
C LEU A 260 -2.32 14.57 10.13
N PRO A 261 -3.15 15.57 9.74
CA PRO A 261 -4.53 15.64 10.21
C PRO A 261 -5.36 14.39 9.89
N VAL A 262 -5.18 13.81 8.69
CA VAL A 262 -5.84 12.56 8.30
C VAL A 262 -5.33 11.39 9.13
N LEU A 263 -4.02 11.34 9.41
CA LEU A 263 -3.43 10.31 10.28
C LEU A 263 -3.98 10.42 11.71
N ILE A 264 -4.09 11.64 12.27
CA ILE A 264 -4.68 11.85 13.59
C ILE A 264 -6.17 11.42 13.61
N ILE A 265 -6.94 11.79 12.59
CA ILE A 265 -8.36 11.37 12.51
C ILE A 265 -8.45 9.84 12.44
N THR A 266 -7.66 9.22 11.58
CA THR A 266 -7.69 7.76 11.38
C THR A 266 -7.17 7.00 12.60
N TYR A 267 -6.22 7.57 13.36
CA TYR A 267 -5.81 7.08 14.68
C TYR A 267 -7.02 6.95 15.64
N PHE A 268 -7.88 7.96 15.72
CA PHE A 268 -9.08 7.89 16.57
C PHE A 268 -10.14 6.91 16.07
N LEU A 269 -10.10 6.53 14.78
CA LEU A 269 -11.01 5.52 14.22
C LEU A 269 -10.55 4.08 14.49
N VAL A 270 -9.25 3.86 14.75
CA VAL A 270 -8.69 2.51 14.98
C VAL A 270 -8.42 2.20 16.45
N ARG A 271 -8.27 3.24 17.28
CA ARG A 271 -8.06 3.15 18.72
C ARG A 271 -9.22 2.47 19.45
#